data_AF-A2T7G0-F1
#
_entry.id   AF-A2T7G0-F1
#
_cell.length_a   1.000
_cell.length_b   1.000
_cell.length_c   1.000
_cell.angle_alpha   90.00
_cell.angle_beta   90.00
_cell.angle_gamma   90.00
#
_symmetry.space_group_name_H-M   'P 1'
#
loop_
_entity.id
_entity.type
_entity.pdbx_description
1 polymer ?
#
loop_
_entity_poly.entity_id
_entity_poly.type
_entity_poly.pdbx_seq_one_letter_code
_entity_poly.pdbx_strand_id
1 'polypeptide(L)'
;MGDWNLLGDTLEEVHIHSTMIGKIWLTILFIFRMLVLGVAAEDVWNDEQSGFICNTEQPGCRNVCYDQAFPISLIRYWVLQVIFVSSPSLVYMGHALYRLRVLEEERERMKAQLRVELEEVEFEMPRDRRRLEQELCQLEKRKLNKAPLRGTLLCTYVIHI
;
A
#
# COMPACT_ATOMS: atom_id res chain seq x y z
N MET A 1 23.74 1.91 1.75
CA MET A 1 22.80 1.60 2.85
C MET A 1 21.50 2.29 2.52
N GLY A 2 20.58 1.57 1.88
CA GLY A 2 19.32 2.14 1.38
C GLY A 2 18.36 2.44 2.53
N ASP A 3 17.50 3.43 2.34
CA ASP A 3 16.52 3.94 3.30
C ASP A 3 15.39 2.93 3.61
N TRP A 4 15.74 1.85 4.31
CA TRP A 4 14.77 0.88 4.84
C TRP A 4 13.90 1.48 5.97
N ASN A 5 14.35 2.57 6.59
CA ASN A 5 13.61 3.25 7.66
C ASN A 5 12.36 3.97 7.13
N LEU A 6 12.40 4.55 5.93
CA LEU A 6 11.24 5.20 5.31
C LEU A 6 10.16 4.20 4.90
N LEU A 7 10.58 3.01 4.45
CA LEU A 7 9.67 1.90 4.17
C LEU A 7 9.09 1.31 5.46
N GLY A 8 9.86 1.30 6.55
CA GLY A 8 9.41 0.89 7.89
C GLY A 8 8.34 1.83 8.45
N ASP A 9 8.59 3.14 8.45
CA ASP A 9 7.67 4.14 9.00
C ASP A 9 6.34 4.21 8.23
N THR A 10 6.38 4.05 6.91
CA THR A 10 5.16 3.95 6.08
C THR A 10 4.42 2.62 6.27
N LEU A 11 5.10 1.54 6.68
CA LEU A 11 4.45 0.27 7.03
C LEU A 11 3.77 0.32 8.40
N GLU A 12 4.35 1.04 9.36
CA GLU A 12 3.84 1.15 10.72
C GLU A 12 2.56 2.01 10.79
N GLU A 13 2.47 3.06 9.97
CA GLU A 13 1.29 3.93 9.90
C GLU A 13 0.06 3.26 9.24
N VAL A 14 0.25 2.18 8.47
CA VAL A 14 -0.83 1.41 7.82
C VAL A 14 -1.48 0.38 8.77
N HIS A 15 -0.90 0.15 9.95
CA HIS A 15 -1.32 -0.92 10.85
C HIS A 15 -2.66 -0.69 11.56
N ILE A 16 -3.08 0.58 11.73
CA ILE A 16 -4.00 0.83 12.83
C ILE A 16 -5.48 0.52 12.52
N HIS A 17 -6.07 0.75 11.34
CA HIS A 17 -7.56 0.71 11.25
C HIS A 17 -8.20 0.08 9.98
N SER A 18 -8.11 -1.24 9.69
CA SER A 18 -9.29 -2.05 9.22
C SER A 18 -9.03 -3.54 8.95
N THR A 19 -9.91 -4.42 9.45
CA THR A 19 -10.07 -5.87 9.10
C THR A 19 -8.77 -6.69 9.24
N MET A 20 -8.46 -7.01 10.50
CA MET A 20 -7.21 -7.58 11.00
C MET A 20 -6.71 -8.79 10.20
N ILE A 21 -7.53 -9.79 9.90
CA ILE A 21 -7.00 -11.07 9.37
C ILE A 21 -6.43 -10.98 7.95
N GLY A 22 -7.12 -10.32 7.01
CA GLY A 22 -6.64 -10.20 5.63
C GLY A 22 -5.44 -9.25 5.51
N LYS A 23 -5.44 -8.16 6.29
CA LYS A 23 -4.29 -7.26 6.37
C LYS A 23 -3.11 -7.94 7.02
N ILE A 24 -3.28 -8.55 8.20
CA ILE A 24 -2.22 -9.27 8.90
C ILE A 24 -1.64 -10.38 8.01
N TRP A 25 -2.47 -11.15 7.30
CA TRP A 25 -1.96 -12.22 6.43
C TRP A 25 -1.16 -11.68 5.24
N LEU A 26 -1.63 -10.61 4.59
CA LEU A 26 -0.88 -9.95 3.51
C LEU A 26 0.41 -9.28 4.01
N THR A 27 0.38 -8.61 5.17
CA THR A 27 1.57 -7.97 5.75
C THR A 27 2.57 -9.02 6.23
N ILE A 28 2.12 -10.11 6.87
CA ILE A 28 2.97 -11.24 7.25
C ILE A 28 3.58 -11.89 6.01
N LEU A 29 2.80 -12.15 4.97
CA LEU A 29 3.34 -12.71 3.72
C LEU A 29 4.33 -11.78 3.05
N PHE A 30 4.07 -10.47 3.05
CA PHE A 30 4.97 -9.48 2.49
C PHE A 30 6.28 -9.42 3.26
N ILE A 31 6.22 -9.35 4.60
CA ILE A 31 7.41 -9.35 5.47
C ILE A 31 8.16 -10.68 5.34
N PHE A 32 7.48 -11.82 5.36
CA PHE A 32 8.10 -13.12 5.18
C PHE A 32 8.77 -13.24 3.80
N ARG A 33 8.15 -12.72 2.74
CA ARG A 33 8.76 -12.67 1.40
C ARG A 33 10.01 -11.79 1.37
N MET A 34 9.95 -10.59 1.95
CA MET A 34 11.10 -9.69 2.00
C MET A 34 12.23 -10.26 2.86
N LEU A 35 11.89 -10.96 3.95
CA LEU A 35 12.86 -11.62 4.82
C LEU A 35 13.50 -12.83 4.13
N VAL A 36 12.73 -13.66 3.42
CA VAL A 36 13.26 -14.77 2.60
C VAL A 36 14.15 -14.23 1.49
N LEU A 37 13.77 -13.13 0.83
CA LEU A 37 14.63 -12.47 -0.15
C LEU A 37 15.91 -11.91 0.49
N GLY A 38 15.83 -11.27 1.66
CA GLY A 38 16.99 -10.71 2.35
C GLY A 38 17.98 -11.80 2.79
N VAL A 39 17.48 -12.90 3.35
CA VAL A 39 18.30 -14.06 3.77
C VAL A 39 18.87 -14.81 2.57
N ALA A 40 18.12 -14.95 1.47
CA ALA A 40 18.57 -15.68 0.28
C ALA A 40 19.47 -14.85 -0.66
N ALA A 41 19.33 -13.52 -0.68
CA ALA A 41 20.03 -12.65 -1.62
C ALA A 41 21.52 -12.48 -1.29
N GLU A 42 21.92 -12.49 -0.02
CA GLU A 42 23.31 -12.20 0.35
C GLU A 42 24.19 -13.46 0.48
N ASP A 43 23.69 -14.56 1.05
CA ASP A 43 24.57 -15.69 1.44
C ASP A 43 24.66 -16.86 0.45
N VAL A 44 23.67 -17.08 -0.43
CA VAL A 44 23.59 -18.34 -1.22
C VAL A 44 23.84 -18.17 -2.73
N TRP A 45 23.57 -16.98 -3.30
CA TRP A 45 23.59 -16.80 -4.76
C TRP A 45 24.53 -15.70 -5.25
N ASN A 46 25.29 -15.00 -4.39
CA ASN A 46 26.36 -14.11 -4.86
C ASN A 46 27.46 -14.90 -5.61
N ASP A 47 27.54 -16.21 -5.39
CA ASP A 47 28.52 -17.13 -5.98
C ASP A 47 27.98 -17.98 -7.17
N GLU A 48 26.79 -17.69 -7.69
CA GLU A 48 26.20 -18.50 -8.78
C GLU A 48 27.07 -18.52 -10.05
N GLN A 49 27.64 -17.38 -10.42
CA GLN A 49 28.51 -17.28 -11.60
C GLN A 49 29.93 -17.76 -11.29
N SER A 50 30.42 -17.58 -10.07
CA SER A 50 31.77 -18.00 -9.63
C SER A 50 31.87 -19.53 -9.43
N GLY A 51 30.77 -20.22 -9.16
CA GLY A 51 30.67 -21.69 -9.09
C GLY A 51 30.44 -22.40 -10.43
N PHE A 52 30.06 -21.68 -11.50
CA PHE A 52 29.79 -22.28 -12.81
C PHE A 52 31.09 -22.61 -13.58
N ILE A 53 31.39 -23.89 -13.80
CA ILE A 53 32.63 -24.36 -14.44
C ILE A 53 32.35 -24.87 -15.85
N CYS A 54 33.17 -24.46 -16.82
CA CYS A 54 33.19 -25.04 -18.17
C CYS A 54 34.50 -25.80 -18.39
N ASN A 55 34.43 -27.00 -18.95
CA ASN A 55 35.61 -27.81 -19.30
C ASN A 55 36.20 -27.36 -20.64
N THR A 56 36.80 -26.16 -20.67
CA THR A 56 37.44 -25.59 -21.85
C THR A 56 38.42 -24.49 -21.47
N GLU A 57 39.52 -24.38 -22.23
CA GLU A 57 40.50 -23.29 -22.13
C GLU A 57 40.07 -22.04 -22.94
N GLN A 58 38.94 -22.11 -23.65
CA GLN A 58 38.47 -21.03 -24.51
C GLN A 58 38.05 -19.80 -23.68
N PRO A 59 38.69 -18.62 -23.87
CA PRO A 59 38.32 -17.42 -23.14
C PRO A 59 36.91 -16.97 -23.51
N GLY A 60 36.13 -16.54 -22.50
CA GLY A 60 34.76 -16.06 -22.68
C GLY A 60 33.68 -17.13 -22.83
N CYS A 61 34.03 -18.41 -23.05
CA CYS A 61 33.04 -19.49 -23.15
C CYS A 61 32.17 -19.60 -21.89
N ARG A 62 32.79 -19.48 -20.71
CA ARG A 62 32.09 -19.49 -19.41
C ARG A 62 30.97 -18.44 -19.34
N ASN A 63 31.21 -17.23 -19.83
CA ASN A 63 30.22 -16.15 -19.79
C ASN A 63 29.02 -16.44 -20.71
N VAL A 64 29.29 -16.90 -21.94
CA VAL A 64 28.23 -17.21 -22.91
C VAL A 64 27.41 -18.41 -22.46
N CYS A 65 28.06 -19.48 -22.00
CA CYS A 65 27.37 -20.67 -21.52
C CYS A 65 26.55 -20.38 -20.25
N TYR A 66 27.05 -19.52 -19.37
CA TYR A 66 26.30 -19.09 -18.19
C TYR A 66 25.03 -18.32 -18.57
N ASP A 67 25.16 -17.33 -19.45
CA ASP A 67 24.02 -16.51 -19.94
C ASP A 67 22.97 -17.37 -20.66
N GLN A 68 23.42 -18.36 -21.43
CA GLN A 68 22.53 -19.28 -22.14
C GLN A 68 21.83 -20.28 -21.21
N ALA A 69 22.51 -20.75 -20.16
CA ALA A 69 21.94 -21.69 -19.18
C ALA A 69 20.99 -20.98 -18.20
N PHE A 70 21.32 -19.76 -17.80
CA PHE A 70 20.60 -18.96 -16.81
C PHE A 70 20.35 -17.53 -17.31
N PRO A 71 19.44 -17.33 -18.29
CA PRO A 71 19.18 -16.01 -18.88
C PRO A 71 18.65 -14.99 -17.86
N ILE A 72 17.99 -15.47 -16.81
CA ILE A 72 17.64 -14.68 -15.63
C ILE A 72 18.06 -15.51 -14.42
N SER A 73 18.84 -14.92 -13.50
CA SER A 73 19.18 -15.61 -12.26
C SER A 73 17.96 -15.83 -11.38
N LEU A 74 17.98 -16.92 -10.62
CA LEU A 74 16.84 -17.32 -9.81
C LEU A 74 16.48 -16.22 -8.80
N ILE A 75 17.47 -15.55 -8.18
CA ILE A 75 17.20 -14.41 -7.29
C ILE A 75 16.45 -13.30 -8.02
N ARG A 76 16.93 -12.88 -9.20
CA ARG A 76 16.32 -11.78 -9.95
C ARG A 76 14.87 -12.11 -10.31
N TYR A 77 14.61 -13.36 -10.68
CA TYR A 77 13.25 -13.84 -10.89
C TYR A 77 12.39 -13.73 -9.62
N TRP A 78 12.86 -14.21 -8.47
CA TRP A 78 12.13 -14.12 -7.21
C TRP A 78 11.88 -12.67 -6.77
N VAL A 79 12.86 -11.79 -6.92
CA VAL A 79 12.70 -10.35 -6.62
C VAL A 79 11.61 -9.75 -7.51
N LEU A 80 11.65 -10.00 -8.81
CA LEU A 80 10.61 -9.53 -9.73
C LEU A 80 9.24 -10.10 -9.34
N GLN A 81 9.17 -11.38 -8.98
CA GLN A 81 7.92 -12.00 -8.54
C GLN A 81 7.35 -11.32 -7.28
N VAL A 82 8.19 -10.97 -6.30
CA VAL A 82 7.74 -10.23 -5.11
C VAL A 82 7.24 -8.84 -5.48
N ILE A 83 7.93 -8.13 -6.36
CA ILE A 83 7.49 -6.81 -6.84
C ILE A 83 6.13 -6.92 -7.54
N PHE A 84 5.97 -7.86 -8.47
CA PHE A 84 4.71 -8.03 -9.20
C PHE A 84 3.55 -8.48 -8.31
N VAL A 85 3.78 -9.37 -7.34
CA VAL A 85 2.73 -9.81 -6.42
C VAL A 85 2.36 -8.74 -5.39
N SER A 86 3.31 -7.89 -4.98
CA SER A 86 3.06 -6.80 -4.03
C SER A 86 2.46 -5.54 -4.66
N SER A 87 2.78 -5.26 -5.93
CA SER A 87 2.35 -4.04 -6.62
C SER A 87 0.83 -3.81 -6.62
N PRO A 88 -0.05 -4.81 -6.92
CA PRO A 88 -1.50 -4.64 -6.83
C PRO A 88 -1.97 -4.24 -5.42
N SER A 89 -1.31 -4.76 -4.37
CA SER A 89 -1.63 -4.44 -2.98
C SER A 89 -1.30 -2.99 -2.64
N LEU A 90 -0.16 -2.51 -3.11
CA LEU A 90 0.27 -1.13 -2.93
C LEU A 90 -0.64 -0.16 -3.69
N VAL A 91 -1.02 -0.50 -4.93
CA VAL A 91 -1.95 0.30 -5.74
C VAL A 91 -3.32 0.41 -5.06
N TYR A 92 -3.87 -0.70 -4.55
CA TYR A 92 -5.12 -0.67 -3.80
C TYR A 92 -5.03 0.18 -2.54
N MET A 93 -3.95 0.06 -1.77
CA MET A 93 -3.74 0.87 -0.56
C MET A 93 -3.66 2.36 -0.91
N GLY A 94 -2.89 2.72 -1.94
CA GLY A 94 -2.78 4.10 -2.42
C GLY A 94 -4.13 4.66 -2.85
N HIS A 95 -4.92 3.88 -3.61
CA HIS A 95 -6.27 4.29 -4.00
C HIS A 95 -7.22 4.43 -2.79
N ALA A 96 -7.16 3.53 -1.82
CA ALA A 96 -7.98 3.61 -0.60
C ALA A 96 -7.64 4.85 0.24
N LEU A 97 -6.36 5.17 0.40
CA LEU A 97 -5.89 6.38 1.09
C LEU A 97 -6.30 7.65 0.35
N TYR A 98 -6.16 7.67 -0.98
CA TYR A 98 -6.62 8.79 -1.80
C TYR A 98 -8.12 9.03 -1.63
N ARG A 99 -8.94 7.98 -1.69
CA ARG A 99 -10.39 8.08 -1.50
C ARG A 99 -10.77 8.50 -0.09
N LEU A 100 -10.01 8.10 0.92
CA LEU A 100 -10.16 8.58 2.29
C LEU A 100 -9.96 10.09 2.39
N ARG A 101 -8.85 10.60 1.82
CA ARG A 101 -8.54 12.04 1.83
C ARG A 101 -9.62 12.86 1.14
N VAL A 102 -10.10 12.42 -0.03
CA VAL A 102 -11.19 13.10 -0.76
C VAL A 102 -12.47 13.16 0.09
N LEU A 103 -12.84 12.07 0.77
CA LEU A 103 -14.02 12.03 1.63
C LEU A 103 -13.87 12.90 2.89
N GLU A 104 -12.65 13.01 3.43
CA GLU A 104 -12.33 13.94 4.54
C GLU A 104 -12.48 15.39 4.06
N GLU A 105 -11.94 15.75 2.90
CA GLU A 105 -12.05 17.10 2.34
C GLU A 105 -13.50 17.50 2.03
N GLU A 106 -14.29 16.62 1.41
CA GLU A 106 -15.71 16.86 1.14
C GLU A 106 -16.50 17.10 2.43
N ARG A 107 -16.17 16.36 3.49
CA ARG A 107 -16.79 16.54 4.81
C ARG A 107 -16.41 17.89 5.42
N GLU A 108 -15.14 18.28 5.37
CA GLU A 108 -14.72 19.58 5.90
C GLU A 108 -15.40 20.73 5.14
N ARG A 109 -15.60 20.60 3.82
CA ARG A 109 -16.39 21.57 3.04
C ARG A 109 -17.85 21.61 3.47
N MET A 110 -18.49 20.44 3.67
CA MET A 110 -19.87 20.36 4.14
C MET A 110 -20.03 20.96 5.55
N LYS A 111 -19.05 20.74 6.45
CA LYS A 111 -19.01 21.39 7.76
C LYS A 111 -18.88 22.90 7.65
N ALA A 112 -18.02 23.40 6.75
CA ALA A 112 -17.88 24.84 6.54
C ALA A 112 -19.18 25.48 6.04
N GLN A 113 -19.88 24.83 5.10
CA GLN A 113 -21.18 25.29 4.60
C GLN A 113 -22.24 25.33 5.71
N LEU A 114 -22.37 24.26 6.50
CA LEU A 114 -23.29 24.22 7.65
C LEU A 114 -22.96 25.29 8.70
N ARG A 115 -21.68 25.65 8.90
CA ARG A 115 -21.30 26.73 9.83
C ARG A 115 -21.75 28.10 9.32
N VAL A 116 -21.59 28.37 8.02
CA VAL A 116 -22.07 29.62 7.40
C VAL A 116 -23.59 29.71 7.45
N GLU A 117 -24.29 28.63 7.10
CA GLU A 117 -25.76 28.59 7.15
C GLU A 117 -26.30 28.75 8.59
N LEU A 118 -25.56 28.24 9.59
CA LEU A 118 -25.89 28.45 11.00
C LEU A 118 -25.77 29.93 11.42
N GLU A 119 -24.76 30.65 10.93
CA GLU A 119 -24.58 32.09 11.16
C GLU A 119 -25.69 32.91 10.48
N GLU A 120 -26.14 32.51 9.28
CA GLU A 120 -27.25 33.18 8.57
C GLU A 120 -28.61 32.95 9.27
N VAL A 121 -28.88 31.73 9.74
CA VAL A 121 -30.16 31.35 10.39
C VAL A 121 -30.28 31.89 11.82
N GLU A 122 -29.23 32.47 12.39
CA GLU A 122 -29.21 33.01 13.76
C GLU A 122 -30.29 34.09 14.01
N PHE A 123 -30.84 34.70 12.95
CA PHE A 123 -31.88 35.73 13.02
C PHE A 123 -33.30 35.28 12.61
N GLU A 124 -33.49 34.11 11.99
CA GLU A 124 -34.79 33.74 11.39
C GLU A 124 -35.67 32.83 12.26
N MET A 125 -35.16 31.73 12.86
CA MET A 125 -35.96 30.80 13.68
C MET A 125 -35.13 29.92 14.66
N PRO A 126 -35.49 29.80 15.96
CA PRO A 126 -34.73 29.01 16.94
C PRO A 126 -34.72 27.49 16.71
N ARG A 127 -35.66 26.95 15.92
CA ARG A 127 -35.85 25.51 15.73
C ARG A 127 -34.93 24.96 14.63
N ASP A 128 -34.65 25.74 13.59
CA ASP A 128 -33.79 25.34 12.47
C ASP A 128 -32.31 25.42 12.87
N ARG A 129 -31.94 26.43 13.67
CA ARG A 129 -30.63 26.51 14.34
C ARG A 129 -30.25 25.23 15.08
N ARG A 130 -31.17 24.68 15.88
CA ARG A 130 -30.92 23.43 16.65
C ARG A 130 -30.72 22.22 15.74
N ARG A 131 -31.34 22.18 14.56
CA ARG A 131 -31.14 21.09 13.59
C ARG A 131 -29.75 21.17 12.96
N LEU A 132 -29.34 22.35 12.50
CA LEU A 132 -28.00 22.55 11.95
C LEU A 132 -26.90 22.25 12.98
N GLU A 133 -27.04 22.72 14.22
CA GLU A 133 -26.10 22.40 15.31
C GLU A 133 -26.01 20.89 15.57
N GLN A 134 -27.14 20.17 15.52
CA GLN A 134 -27.17 18.72 15.66
C GLN A 134 -26.46 18.00 14.50
N GLU A 135 -26.68 18.44 13.27
CA GLU A 135 -26.01 17.87 12.09
C GLU A 135 -24.50 18.11 12.12
N LEU A 136 -24.05 19.32 12.51
CA LEU A 136 -22.64 19.65 12.65
C LEU A 136 -21.97 18.76 13.73
N CYS A 137 -22.62 18.61 14.88
CA CYS A 137 -22.12 17.77 15.98
C CYS A 137 -22.08 16.28 15.60
N GLN A 138 -23.04 15.81 14.78
CA GLN A 138 -23.01 14.46 14.23
C GLN A 138 -21.82 14.26 13.26
N LEU A 139 -21.55 15.23 12.39
CA LEU A 139 -20.42 15.19 11.46
C LEU A 139 -19.05 15.22 12.17
N GLU A 140 -18.93 15.97 13.27
CA GLU A 140 -17.72 16.01 14.10
C GLU A 140 -17.47 14.69 14.85
N LYS A 141 -18.51 14.07 15.40
CA LYS A 141 -18.39 12.79 16.13
C LYS A 141 -18.05 11.61 15.22
N ARG A 142 -18.46 11.67 13.95
CA ARG A 142 -18.34 10.55 13.01
C ARG A 142 -16.94 10.49 12.38
N LYS A 143 -15.87 10.17 13.13
CA LYS A 143 -14.52 9.99 12.56
C LYS A 143 -14.53 8.96 11.42
N LEU A 144 -14.07 9.34 10.22
CA LEU A 144 -14.02 8.42 9.08
C LEU A 144 -12.65 7.73 9.05
N ASN A 145 -12.55 6.64 9.78
CA ASN A 145 -11.30 5.89 9.82
C ASN A 145 -11.08 5.00 8.58
N LYS A 146 -12.09 4.88 7.70
CA LYS A 146 -12.11 3.96 6.54
C LYS A 146 -12.96 4.50 5.40
N ALA A 147 -12.45 4.39 4.17
CA ALA A 147 -13.26 4.64 2.98
C ALA A 147 -14.25 3.48 2.81
N PRO A 148 -15.53 3.76 2.50
CA PRO A 148 -16.51 2.71 2.24
C PRO A 148 -16.11 1.93 0.98
N LEU A 149 -16.02 0.59 1.08
CA LEU A 149 -15.82 -0.30 -0.07
C LEU A 149 -17.06 -0.30 -0.96
N ARG A 150 -17.15 0.68 -1.87
CA ARG A 150 -18.20 0.80 -2.87
C ARG A 150 -17.66 1.38 -4.19
N GLY A 151 -18.38 1.10 -5.27
CA GLY A 151 -18.08 1.64 -6.60
C GLY A 151 -16.66 1.32 -7.05
N THR A 152 -15.92 2.36 -7.43
CA THR A 152 -14.55 2.21 -7.96
C THR A 152 -13.57 1.60 -6.96
N LEU A 153 -13.75 1.81 -5.64
CA LEU A 153 -12.88 1.22 -4.62
C LEU A 153 -13.07 -0.30 -4.51
N LEU A 154 -14.31 -0.78 -4.74
CA LEU A 154 -14.62 -2.20 -4.82
C LEU A 154 -13.96 -2.84 -6.06
N CYS A 155 -14.03 -2.17 -7.22
CA CYS A 155 -13.35 -2.65 -8.42
C CYS A 155 -11.83 -2.78 -8.21
N THR A 156 -11.20 -1.77 -7.59
CA THR A 156 -9.75 -1.85 -7.30
C THR A 156 -9.40 -2.93 -6.29
N TYR A 157 -10.31 -3.25 -5.36
CA TYR A 157 -10.13 -4.35 -4.41
C TYR A 157 -10.24 -5.71 -5.10
N VAL A 158 -11.19 -5.88 -6.03
CA VAL A 158 -11.36 -7.13 -6.78
C VAL A 158 -10.20 -7.37 -7.75
N ILE A 159 -9.64 -6.32 -8.37
CA ILE A 159 -8.45 -6.41 -9.24
C ILE A 159 -7.17 -6.70 -8.45
N HIS A 160 -7.16 -6.37 -7.15
CA HIS A 160 -6.03 -6.61 -6.26
C HIS A 160 -5.92 -8.09 -5.83
N ILE A 161 -7.04 -8.79 -5.69
CA ILE A 161 -7.11 -10.23 -5.34
C ILE A 161 -6.66 -11.08 -6.51
#